data_AF-A0A496RQR0-F1
#
_entry.id   AF-A0A496RQR0-F1
#
_cell.length_a   1.000
_cell.length_b   1.000
_cell.length_c   1.000
_cell.angle_alpha   90.00
_cell.angle_beta   90.00
_cell.angle_gamma   90.00
#
_symmetry.space_group_name_H-M   'P 1'
#
loop_
_entity.id
_entity.type
_entity.pdbx_description
1 polymer ?
#
loop_
_entity_poly.entity_id
_entity_poly.type
_entity_poly.pdbx_seq_one_letter_code
_entity_poly.pdbx_strand_id
1 'polypeptide(L)'
;MNKNFFVKRDEKGSVMVVSFFILLVLSILFAAFMSRSIVDNRATQKNKDILQAYYLAEAGIDAMRFQLYDNFKKGEGYFDETTMYDRTSESFAFFDNIAGMEMQGSLASMSGANYYNLDVVSIDTPNAPSHVPKDITFQCNATVNGITKKVTAVVRYTMSPSKVFDYSYFINNYGWFWGNTITSQGDIRSNGNFSFGSYNPIVNGDVYASINPGLGAAGTISGSNSNNTIV
;
A
#
# COMPACT_ATOMS: atom_id res chain seq x y z
N MET A 1 -74.82 47.03 55.59
CA MET A 1 -75.00 46.03 54.51
C MET A 1 -73.83 46.21 53.54
N ASN A 2 -72.72 45.50 53.75
CA ASN A 2 -71.48 45.66 52.98
C ASN A 2 -71.52 44.78 51.74
N LYS A 3 -71.54 45.39 50.55
CA LYS A 3 -71.41 44.67 49.28
C LYS A 3 -69.93 44.59 48.90
N ASN A 4 -69.33 43.42 49.14
CA ASN A 4 -67.99 43.09 48.64
C ASN A 4 -68.02 43.00 47.12
N PHE A 5 -67.34 43.94 46.46
CA PHE A 5 -67.11 43.94 45.03
C PHE A 5 -65.96 42.96 44.71
N PHE A 6 -66.29 41.70 44.47
CA PHE A 6 -65.32 40.76 43.90
C PHE A 6 -65.12 41.11 42.43
N VAL A 7 -64.03 41.82 42.15
CA VAL A 7 -63.52 42.04 40.81
C VAL A 7 -63.16 40.67 40.22
N LYS A 8 -63.98 40.15 39.30
CA LYS A 8 -63.62 38.98 38.49
C LYS A 8 -62.42 39.37 37.62
N ARG A 9 -61.26 38.79 37.92
CA ARG A 9 -60.02 38.96 37.16
C ARG A 9 -60.20 38.30 35.79
N ASP A 10 -59.93 39.05 34.72
CA ASP A 10 -60.20 38.61 33.34
C ASP A 10 -59.09 37.66 32.86
N GLU A 11 -59.27 36.35 33.06
CA GLU A 11 -58.23 35.32 32.79
C GLU A 11 -57.89 35.16 31.31
N LYS A 12 -58.78 35.60 30.41
CA LYS A 12 -58.61 35.47 28.95
C LYS A 12 -57.43 36.28 28.40
N GLY A 13 -57.15 37.45 28.97
CA GLY A 13 -56.01 38.28 28.58
C GLY A 13 -54.67 37.67 28.97
N SER A 14 -54.62 37.00 30.14
CA SER A 14 -53.40 36.34 30.63
C SER A 14 -53.01 35.16 29.74
N VAL A 15 -53.97 34.36 29.26
CA VAL A 15 -53.71 33.21 28.38
C VAL A 15 -53.10 33.62 27.04
N MET A 16 -53.59 34.72 26.44
CA MET A 16 -53.04 35.23 25.18
C MET A 16 -51.57 35.67 25.34
N VAL A 17 -51.25 36.39 26.42
CA VAL A 17 -49.88 36.86 26.70
C VAL A 17 -48.92 35.68 26.92
N VAL A 18 -49.34 34.69 27.71
CA VAL A 18 -48.52 33.48 27.96
C VAL A 18 -48.28 32.70 26.67
N SER A 19 -49.31 32.56 25.83
CA SER A 19 -49.19 31.85 24.54
C SER A 19 -48.22 32.57 23.59
N PHE A 20 -48.28 33.90 23.53
CA PHE A 20 -47.33 34.70 22.76
C PHE A 20 -45.89 34.53 23.25
N PHE A 21 -45.70 34.49 24.57
CA PHE A 21 -44.39 34.30 25.16
C PHE A 21 -43.81 32.93 24.82
N ILE A 22 -44.63 31.87 24.88
CA ILE A 22 -44.24 30.52 24.49
C ILE A 22 -43.87 30.46 23.01
N LEU A 23 -44.69 31.04 22.12
CA LEU A 23 -44.41 31.09 20.68
C LEU A 23 -43.12 31.84 20.37
N LEU A 24 -42.84 32.93 21.09
CA LEU A 24 -41.61 33.70 20.94
C LEU A 24 -40.39 32.87 21.35
N VAL A 25 -40.44 32.20 22.50
CA VAL A 25 -39.35 31.32 22.96
C VAL A 25 -39.12 30.17 21.98
N LEU A 26 -40.19 29.53 21.50
CA LEU A 26 -40.09 28.45 20.51
C LEU A 26 -39.49 28.92 19.19
N SER A 27 -39.83 30.14 18.74
CA SER A 27 -39.28 30.71 17.51
C SER A 27 -37.77 30.95 17.62
N ILE A 28 -37.30 31.45 18.78
CA ILE A 28 -35.87 31.64 19.04
C ILE A 28 -35.14 30.29 19.08
N LEU A 29 -35.69 29.29 19.76
CA LEU A 29 -35.12 27.94 19.80
C LEU A 29 -35.06 27.29 18.43
N PHE A 30 -36.12 27.44 17.63
CA PHE A 30 -36.18 26.92 16.26
C PHE A 30 -35.10 27.57 15.37
N ALA A 31 -34.96 28.90 15.44
CA ALA A 31 -33.91 29.61 14.72
C ALA A 31 -32.49 29.17 15.13
N ALA A 32 -32.26 28.98 16.43
CA ALA A 32 -30.99 28.47 16.94
C ALA A 32 -30.68 27.04 16.45
N PHE A 33 -31.68 26.15 16.46
CA PHE A 33 -31.52 24.78 15.96
C PHE A 33 -31.24 24.73 14.46
N MET A 34 -31.96 25.53 13.67
CA MET A 34 -31.77 25.61 12.22
C MET A 34 -30.38 26.16 11.88
N SER A 35 -29.94 27.21 12.57
CA SER A 35 -28.59 27.78 12.41
C SER A 35 -27.50 26.73 12.68
N ARG A 36 -27.62 25.99 13.80
CA ARG A 36 -26.70 24.91 14.14
C ARG A 36 -26.71 23.80 13.09
N SER A 37 -27.88 23.38 12.62
CA SER A 37 -28.00 22.35 11.58
C SER A 37 -27.33 22.74 10.27
N ILE A 38 -27.45 24.00 9.83
CA ILE A 38 -26.78 24.50 8.62
C ILE A 38 -25.26 24.48 8.80
N VAL A 39 -24.77 24.88 9.97
CA VAL A 39 -23.34 24.87 10.29
C VAL A 39 -22.79 23.43 10.30
N ASP A 40 -23.47 22.52 10.99
CA ASP A 40 -23.06 21.12 11.09
C ASP A 40 -23.09 20.44 9.71
N ASN A 41 -24.07 20.76 8.86
CA ASN A 41 -24.14 20.22 7.51
C ASN A 41 -23.00 20.75 6.63
N ARG A 42 -22.68 22.05 6.69
CA ARG A 42 -21.54 22.63 5.97
C ARG A 42 -20.22 22.04 6.44
N ALA A 43 -20.05 21.84 7.74
CA ALA A 43 -18.86 21.22 8.31
C ALA A 43 -18.72 19.76 7.84
N THR A 44 -19.83 19.01 7.84
CA THR A 44 -19.86 17.62 7.36
C THR A 44 -19.51 17.54 5.88
N GLN A 45 -20.07 18.43 5.05
CA GLN A 45 -19.77 18.45 3.62
C GLN A 45 -18.29 18.76 3.36
N LYS A 46 -17.75 19.78 4.04
CA LYS A 46 -16.32 20.11 3.95
C LYS A 46 -15.43 18.95 4.36
N ASN A 47 -15.79 18.21 5.41
CA ASN A 47 -15.03 17.03 5.85
C ASN A 47 -15.08 15.89 4.83
N LYS A 48 -16.24 15.67 4.18
CA LYS A 48 -16.36 14.71 3.07
C LYS A 48 -15.46 15.10 1.90
N ASP A 49 -15.49 16.37 1.48
CA ASP A 49 -14.67 16.86 0.37
C ASP A 49 -13.16 16.75 0.69
N ILE A 50 -12.76 17.04 1.93
CA ILE A 50 -11.38 16.83 2.41
C ILE A 50 -10.95 15.37 2.31
N LEU A 51 -11.81 14.46 2.76
CA LEU A 51 -11.51 13.03 2.75
C LEU A 51 -11.45 12.49 1.32
N GLN A 52 -12.35 12.96 0.46
CA GLN A 52 -12.33 12.64 -0.96
C GLN A 52 -11.05 13.13 -1.65
N ALA A 53 -10.60 14.36 -1.38
CA ALA A 53 -9.34 14.87 -1.91
C ALA A 53 -8.13 14.04 -1.41
N TYR A 54 -8.17 13.60 -0.15
CA TYR A 54 -7.14 12.71 0.39
C TYR A 54 -7.07 11.37 -0.36
N TYR A 55 -8.21 10.68 -0.52
CA TYR A 55 -8.25 9.40 -1.23
C TYR A 55 -7.91 9.54 -2.72
N LEU A 56 -8.30 10.65 -3.35
CA LEU A 56 -7.93 10.94 -4.73
C LEU A 56 -6.40 11.10 -4.87
N ALA A 57 -5.74 11.73 -3.90
CA ALA A 57 -4.28 11.85 -3.90
C ALA A 57 -3.59 10.49 -3.67
N GLU A 58 -4.10 9.66 -2.76
CA GLU A 58 -3.57 8.30 -2.56
C GLU A 58 -3.72 7.44 -3.82
N ALA A 59 -4.88 7.49 -4.49
CA ALA A 59 -5.11 6.77 -5.73
C ALA A 59 -4.13 7.19 -6.84
N GLY A 60 -3.80 8.50 -6.93
CA GLY A 60 -2.77 9.00 -7.84
C GLY A 60 -1.39 8.39 -7.55
N ILE A 61 -1.00 8.32 -6.27
CA ILE A 61 0.26 7.70 -5.84
C ILE A 61 0.28 6.21 -6.19
N ASP A 62 -0.80 5.48 -5.91
CA ASP A 62 -0.86 4.04 -6.22
C ASP A 62 -0.85 3.75 -7.72
N ALA A 63 -1.50 4.59 -8.54
CA ALA A 63 -1.42 4.49 -9.99
C ALA A 63 0.03 4.67 -10.49
N MET A 64 0.76 5.65 -9.95
CA MET A 64 2.17 5.88 -10.32
C MET A 64 3.05 4.71 -9.87
N ARG A 65 2.82 4.17 -8.65
CA ARG A 65 3.54 2.99 -8.17
C ARG A 65 3.34 1.79 -9.10
N PHE A 66 2.10 1.56 -9.53
CA PHE A 66 1.80 0.49 -10.47
C PHE A 66 2.47 0.71 -11.83
N GLN A 67 2.42 1.92 -12.37
CA GLN A 67 3.06 2.26 -13.65
C GLN A 67 4.57 2.12 -13.59
N LEU A 68 5.22 2.58 -12.52
CA LEU A 68 6.66 2.41 -12.31
C LEU A 68 7.04 0.95 -12.16
N TYR A 69 6.23 0.14 -11.47
CA TYR A 69 6.44 -1.29 -11.36
C TYR A 69 6.30 -2.00 -12.72
N ASP A 70 5.26 -1.67 -13.50
CA ASP A 70 5.03 -2.24 -14.83
C ASP A 70 6.14 -1.84 -15.81
N ASN A 71 6.59 -0.58 -15.77
CA ASN A 71 7.72 -0.10 -16.56
C ASN A 71 9.04 -0.78 -16.15
N PHE A 72 9.29 -0.92 -14.84
CA PHE A 72 10.44 -1.66 -14.33
C PHE A 72 10.44 -3.12 -14.82
N LYS A 73 9.28 -3.77 -14.85
CA LYS A 73 9.11 -5.13 -15.36
C LYS A 73 9.30 -5.24 -16.87
N LYS A 74 8.88 -4.22 -17.64
CA LYS A 74 8.92 -4.19 -19.11
C LYS A 74 10.25 -3.66 -19.68
N GLY A 75 11.06 -2.97 -18.87
CA GLY A 75 12.33 -2.40 -19.31
C GLY A 75 13.24 -3.43 -19.95
N GLU A 76 13.86 -3.06 -21.08
CA GLU A 76 14.63 -3.92 -21.99
C GLU A 76 15.85 -4.65 -21.37
N GLY A 77 16.16 -4.44 -20.08
CA GLY A 77 17.25 -5.11 -19.37
C GLY A 77 16.81 -6.15 -18.33
N TYR A 78 15.50 -6.30 -18.04
CA TYR A 78 15.06 -7.19 -16.96
C TYR A 78 15.08 -8.69 -17.36
N PHE A 79 15.02 -8.98 -18.66
CA PHE A 79 15.08 -10.33 -19.25
C PHE A 79 15.95 -10.37 -20.52
N ASP A 80 17.09 -9.70 -20.52
CA ASP A 80 18.08 -10.01 -21.55
C ASP A 80 18.65 -11.41 -21.29
N GLU A 81 18.22 -12.40 -22.09
CA GLU A 81 18.67 -13.78 -22.00
C GLU A 81 20.19 -13.93 -22.14
N THR A 82 20.90 -12.94 -22.71
CA THR A 82 22.35 -12.99 -22.89
C THR A 82 23.15 -12.54 -21.66
N THR A 83 22.53 -11.84 -20.70
CA THR A 83 23.19 -11.31 -19.48
C THR A 83 22.52 -11.78 -18.18
N MET A 84 21.94 -12.99 -18.18
CA MET A 84 21.23 -13.65 -17.06
C MET A 84 21.94 -13.65 -15.69
N TYR A 85 23.20 -13.23 -15.61
CA TYR A 85 24.02 -13.24 -14.40
C TYR A 85 24.23 -11.89 -13.71
N ASP A 86 23.95 -10.75 -14.35
CA ASP A 86 24.30 -9.45 -13.79
C ASP A 86 23.08 -8.61 -13.40
N ARG A 87 22.39 -9.07 -12.33
CA ARG A 87 21.36 -8.30 -11.63
C ARG A 87 22.01 -7.25 -10.73
N THR A 88 22.82 -6.37 -11.32
CA THR A 88 23.59 -5.34 -10.64
C THR A 88 22.79 -4.04 -10.52
N SER A 89 23.36 -3.08 -9.79
CA SER A 89 22.84 -1.73 -9.59
C SER A 89 22.38 -1.01 -10.87
N GLU A 90 22.88 -1.42 -12.03
CA GLU A 90 22.50 -0.89 -13.35
C GLU A 90 21.03 -1.13 -13.70
N SER A 91 20.41 -2.21 -13.19
CA SER A 91 18.97 -2.47 -13.38
C SER A 91 18.06 -1.42 -12.74
N PHE A 92 18.57 -0.67 -11.76
CA PHE A 92 17.85 0.43 -11.11
C PHE A 92 18.15 1.80 -11.74
N ALA A 93 19.03 1.88 -12.73
CA ALA A 93 19.37 3.14 -13.41
C ALA A 93 18.16 3.78 -14.12
N PHE A 94 17.14 3.00 -14.46
CA PHE A 94 15.85 3.51 -14.92
C PHE A 94 15.28 4.56 -13.96
N PHE A 95 15.39 4.33 -12.64
CA PHE A 95 14.86 5.23 -11.63
C PHE A 95 15.65 6.53 -11.51
N ASP A 96 16.89 6.61 -12.00
CA ASP A 96 17.70 7.82 -11.87
C ASP A 96 17.20 8.96 -12.78
N ASN A 97 16.40 8.64 -13.81
CA ASN A 97 15.92 9.59 -14.81
C ASN A 97 14.42 9.92 -14.70
N ILE A 98 13.72 9.46 -13.66
CA ILE A 98 12.27 9.71 -13.48
C ILE A 98 11.97 10.92 -12.59
N ALA A 99 12.98 11.60 -12.03
CA ALA A 99 12.77 12.86 -11.30
C ALA A 99 12.10 13.89 -12.22
N GLY A 100 11.07 14.57 -11.71
CA GLY A 100 10.30 15.53 -12.50
C GLY A 100 9.29 14.89 -13.47
N MET A 101 9.08 13.56 -13.41
CA MET A 101 7.93 12.94 -14.07
C MET A 101 6.65 13.43 -13.41
N GLU A 102 5.75 13.97 -14.24
CA GLU A 102 4.44 14.44 -13.83
C GLU A 102 3.37 13.48 -14.35
N MET A 103 2.37 13.18 -13.52
CA MET A 103 1.19 12.46 -13.91
C MET A 103 -0.05 13.20 -13.46
N GLN A 104 -0.94 13.46 -14.42
CA GLN A 104 -2.25 14.02 -14.16
C GLN A 104 -3.32 12.95 -14.40
N GLY A 105 -4.31 12.91 -13.52
CA GLY A 105 -5.47 12.07 -13.72
C GLY A 105 -6.71 12.61 -13.02
N SER A 106 -7.84 12.02 -13.37
CA SER A 106 -9.13 12.31 -12.75
C SER A 106 -9.89 11.00 -12.52
N LEU A 107 -10.71 10.96 -11.47
CA LEU A 107 -11.64 9.86 -11.27
C LEU A 107 -12.92 10.17 -12.05
N ALA A 108 -13.15 9.43 -13.13
CA ALA A 108 -14.33 9.58 -14.01
C ALA A 108 -15.68 9.41 -13.28
N SER A 109 -15.67 8.80 -12.09
CA SER A 109 -16.87 8.55 -11.27
C SER A 109 -17.24 9.68 -10.30
N MET A 110 -16.46 10.77 -10.23
CA MET A 110 -16.73 11.88 -9.30
C MET A 110 -17.19 13.14 -10.05
N SER A 111 -18.44 13.57 -9.81
CA SER A 111 -18.99 14.83 -10.36
C SER A 111 -18.19 16.05 -9.87
N GLY A 112 -17.79 16.94 -10.79
CA GLY A 112 -17.04 18.17 -10.50
C GLY A 112 -15.63 18.19 -11.11
N ALA A 113 -14.94 19.33 -10.97
CA ALA A 113 -13.54 19.49 -11.38
C ALA A 113 -12.61 18.81 -10.37
N ASN A 114 -12.61 17.47 -10.40
CA ASN A 114 -11.83 16.63 -9.50
C ASN A 114 -10.63 16.08 -10.25
N TYR A 115 -9.43 16.49 -9.85
CA TYR A 115 -8.20 16.08 -10.50
C TYR A 115 -7.08 15.94 -9.47
N TYR A 116 -6.07 15.16 -9.82
CA TYR A 116 -4.81 15.15 -9.11
C TYR A 116 -3.66 15.43 -10.06
N ASN A 117 -2.62 16.07 -9.53
CA ASN A 117 -1.32 16.22 -10.15
C ASN A 117 -0.30 15.56 -9.23
N LEU A 118 0.45 14.61 -9.77
CA LEU A 118 1.48 13.88 -9.06
C LEU A 118 2.84 14.19 -9.66
N ASP A 119 3.80 14.46 -8.78
CA ASP A 119 5.18 14.76 -9.13
C ASP A 119 6.12 13.77 -8.44
N VAL A 120 7.13 13.28 -9.17
CA VAL A 120 8.29 12.61 -8.57
C VAL A 120 9.29 13.66 -8.11
N VAL A 121 9.36 13.87 -6.80
CA VAL A 121 10.12 14.98 -6.18
C VAL A 121 11.60 14.67 -6.04
N SER A 122 11.92 13.45 -5.60
CA SER A 122 13.31 13.04 -5.38
C SER A 122 13.46 11.53 -5.48
N ILE A 123 14.66 11.11 -5.86
CA ILE A 123 15.12 9.73 -5.77
C ILE A 123 16.34 9.76 -4.88
N ASP A 124 16.30 8.97 -3.81
CA ASP A 124 17.42 8.74 -2.91
C ASP A 124 17.90 7.29 -3.06
N THR A 125 19.19 7.11 -2.82
CA THR A 125 19.89 5.84 -2.92
C THR A 125 20.50 5.49 -1.57
N PRO A 126 19.77 4.78 -0.69
CA PRO A 126 20.30 4.37 0.59
C PRO A 126 21.57 3.53 0.41
N ASN A 127 22.62 3.85 1.17
CA ASN A 127 23.88 3.10 1.17
C ASN A 127 23.64 1.63 1.59
N ALA A 128 23.52 0.72 0.62
CA ALA A 128 23.40 -0.72 0.87
C ALA A 128 24.38 -1.50 -0.03
N PRO A 129 25.04 -2.57 0.46
CA PRO A 129 26.27 -3.07 -0.15
C PRO A 129 26.10 -4.01 -1.35
N SER A 130 24.87 -4.37 -1.77
CA SER A 130 24.72 -5.49 -2.73
C SER A 130 23.51 -5.44 -3.65
N HIS A 131 22.47 -4.68 -3.32
CA HIS A 131 21.37 -4.33 -4.21
C HIS A 131 20.99 -2.92 -3.83
N VAL A 132 21.06 -1.98 -4.75
CA VAL A 132 20.94 -0.56 -4.43
C VAL A 132 19.45 -0.21 -4.39
N PRO A 133 18.79 -0.16 -3.21
CA PRO A 133 17.40 0.23 -3.16
C PRO A 133 17.25 1.67 -3.68
N LYS A 134 16.08 1.99 -4.22
CA LYS A 134 15.73 3.34 -4.61
C LYS A 134 14.53 3.80 -3.80
N ASP A 135 14.73 4.88 -3.05
CA ASP A 135 13.66 5.54 -2.31
C ASP A 135 13.13 6.68 -3.16
N ILE A 136 11.88 6.56 -3.60
CA ILE A 136 11.26 7.53 -4.51
C ILE A 136 10.22 8.31 -3.73
N THR A 137 10.37 9.64 -3.71
CA THR A 137 9.42 10.54 -3.06
C THR A 137 8.38 11.02 -4.08
N PHE A 138 7.13 10.64 -3.87
CA PHE A 138 5.98 11.13 -4.61
C PHE A 138 5.31 12.26 -3.84
N GLN A 139 4.89 13.29 -4.57
CA GLN A 139 4.01 14.32 -4.04
C GLN A 139 2.79 14.42 -4.94
N CYS A 140 1.61 14.21 -4.37
CA CYS A 140 0.35 14.29 -5.09
C CYS A 140 -0.53 15.40 -4.51
N ASN A 141 -0.91 16.35 -5.35
CA ASN A 141 -1.88 17.40 -5.05
C ASN A 141 -3.21 17.03 -5.70
N ALA A 142 -4.22 16.75 -4.89
CA ALA A 142 -5.57 16.47 -5.38
C ALA A 142 -6.54 17.57 -4.97
N THR A 143 -7.39 17.99 -5.90
CA THR A 143 -8.42 19.00 -5.68
C THR A 143 -9.80 18.39 -5.88
N VAL A 144 -10.68 18.54 -4.89
CA VAL A 144 -12.09 18.13 -4.94
C VAL A 144 -12.94 19.31 -4.50
N ASN A 145 -13.87 19.75 -5.35
CA ASN A 145 -14.77 20.88 -5.05
C ASN A 145 -14.04 22.16 -4.57
N GLY A 146 -12.84 22.43 -5.10
CA GLY A 146 -12.00 23.58 -4.71
C GLY A 146 -11.20 23.40 -3.42
N ILE A 147 -11.31 22.25 -2.75
CA ILE A 147 -10.48 21.88 -1.61
C ILE A 147 -9.29 21.07 -2.12
N THR A 148 -8.09 21.58 -1.87
CA THR A 148 -6.84 20.90 -2.24
C THR A 148 -6.22 20.18 -1.05
N LYS A 149 -5.77 18.95 -1.27
CA LYS A 149 -4.98 18.15 -0.34
C LYS A 149 -3.69 17.70 -1.00
N LYS A 150 -2.61 17.78 -0.24
CA LYS A 150 -1.29 17.31 -0.62
C LYS A 150 -0.93 16.09 0.19
N VAL A 151 -0.57 15.00 -0.47
CA VAL A 151 -0.04 13.77 0.14
C VAL A 151 1.37 13.56 -0.37
N THR A 152 2.28 13.23 0.54
CA THR A 152 3.67 12.90 0.22
C THR A 152 3.95 11.50 0.72
N ALA A 153 4.51 10.65 -0.15
CA ALA A 153 4.86 9.28 0.18
C ALA A 153 6.27 8.97 -0.31
N VAL A 154 7.01 8.19 0.48
CA VAL A 154 8.31 7.63 0.08
C VAL A 154 8.13 6.14 -0.12
N VAL A 155 8.46 5.64 -1.31
CA VAL A 155 8.36 4.22 -1.65
C VAL A 155 9.74 3.67 -1.96
N ARG A 156 10.10 2.60 -1.26
CA ARG A 156 11.35 1.88 -1.50
C ARG A 156 11.14 0.76 -2.52
N TYR A 157 11.88 0.82 -3.62
CA TYR A 157 12.02 -0.27 -4.57
C TYR A 157 13.33 -1.01 -4.28
N THR A 158 13.25 -2.33 -4.08
CA THR A 158 14.40 -3.18 -3.84
C THR A 158 14.18 -4.54 -4.47
N MET A 159 15.26 -5.20 -4.86
CA MET A 159 15.21 -6.61 -5.22
C MET A 159 15.23 -7.45 -3.94
N SER A 160 14.31 -8.40 -3.87
CA SER A 160 14.25 -9.40 -2.80
C SER A 160 14.17 -10.77 -3.46
N PRO A 161 14.78 -11.81 -2.86
CA PRO A 161 14.58 -13.18 -3.31
C PRO A 161 13.10 -13.54 -3.46
N SER A 162 12.78 -14.38 -4.44
CA SER A 162 11.41 -14.84 -4.64
C SER A 162 10.96 -15.67 -3.44
N LYS A 163 9.88 -15.25 -2.76
CA LYS A 163 9.28 -16.02 -1.65
C LYS A 163 8.64 -17.35 -2.09
N VAL A 164 8.43 -17.54 -3.40
CA VAL A 164 7.77 -18.73 -3.95
C VAL A 164 8.78 -19.85 -4.24
N PHE A 165 10.01 -19.50 -4.59
CA PHE A 165 11.10 -20.44 -4.84
C PHE A 165 12.32 -19.98 -4.05
N ASP A 166 12.30 -20.27 -2.75
CA ASP A 166 13.41 -19.96 -1.84
C ASP A 166 14.47 -21.08 -1.85
N TYR A 167 14.74 -21.62 -3.05
CA TYR A 167 15.71 -22.69 -3.24
C TYR A 167 16.80 -22.21 -4.19
N SER A 168 18.05 -22.39 -3.81
CA SER A 168 19.21 -22.18 -4.68
C SER A 168 19.31 -23.26 -5.76
N TYR A 169 18.72 -24.44 -5.51
CA TYR A 169 18.65 -25.55 -6.47
C TYR A 169 17.32 -26.30 -6.32
N PHE A 170 16.55 -26.38 -7.40
CA PHE A 170 15.31 -27.16 -7.45
C PHE A 170 15.33 -28.12 -8.65
N ILE A 171 14.92 -29.36 -8.41
CA ILE A 171 14.78 -30.37 -9.46
C ILE A 171 13.48 -31.17 -9.30
N ASN A 172 12.75 -31.32 -10.41
CA ASN A 172 11.39 -31.86 -10.40
C ASN A 172 11.29 -33.39 -10.25
N ASN A 173 12.41 -34.10 -10.29
CA ASN A 173 12.47 -35.57 -10.20
C ASN A 173 13.57 -35.97 -9.21
N TYR A 174 14.43 -36.92 -9.58
CA TYR A 174 15.64 -37.26 -8.83
C TYR A 174 16.63 -36.09 -8.88
N GLY A 175 17.16 -35.72 -7.72
CA GLY A 175 18.13 -34.65 -7.59
C GLY A 175 19.54 -35.12 -7.33
N TRP A 176 20.51 -34.35 -7.79
CA TRP A 176 21.92 -34.59 -7.53
C TRP A 176 22.68 -33.27 -7.34
N PHE A 177 23.68 -33.31 -6.47
CA PHE A 177 24.61 -32.20 -6.29
C PHE A 177 26.03 -32.76 -6.10
N TRP A 178 26.63 -33.15 -7.21
CA TRP A 178 27.86 -33.94 -7.24
C TRP A 178 29.07 -33.07 -7.55
N GLY A 179 29.88 -32.81 -6.53
CA GLY A 179 31.15 -32.10 -6.69
C GLY A 179 31.74 -31.74 -5.34
N ASN A 180 33.07 -31.77 -5.21
CA ASN A 180 33.74 -31.38 -3.96
C ASN A 180 33.96 -29.85 -3.84
N THR A 181 33.87 -29.13 -4.96
CA THR A 181 34.19 -27.70 -5.05
C THR A 181 32.96 -26.83 -5.34
N ILE A 182 31.76 -27.40 -5.29
CA ILE A 182 30.51 -26.68 -5.55
C ILE A 182 29.86 -26.25 -4.24
N THR A 183 29.32 -25.04 -4.24
CA THR A 183 28.66 -24.43 -3.08
C THR A 183 27.27 -23.98 -3.45
N SER A 184 26.29 -24.36 -2.64
CA SER A 184 24.91 -23.88 -2.71
C SER A 184 24.70 -22.87 -1.57
N GLN A 185 24.19 -21.68 -1.91
CA GLN A 185 23.92 -20.57 -0.98
C GLN A 185 22.41 -20.40 -0.81
N GLY A 186 21.78 -21.36 -0.15
CA GLY A 186 20.33 -21.43 0.07
C GLY A 186 19.81 -22.85 -0.05
N ASP A 187 18.52 -23.04 0.19
CA ASP A 187 17.95 -24.38 0.28
C ASP A 187 18.02 -25.15 -1.04
N ILE A 188 18.08 -26.47 -0.93
CA ILE A 188 18.05 -27.41 -2.05
C ILE A 188 16.77 -28.24 -1.96
N ARG A 189 16.05 -28.39 -3.06
CA ARG A 189 14.85 -29.23 -3.11
C ARG A 189 14.81 -30.17 -4.32
N SER A 190 14.35 -31.39 -4.07
CA SER A 190 14.01 -32.37 -5.10
C SER A 190 12.63 -32.97 -4.89
N ASN A 191 11.93 -33.25 -5.98
CA ASN A 191 10.66 -33.97 -6.00
C ASN A 191 10.88 -35.46 -6.33
N GLY A 192 11.86 -36.05 -5.64
CA GLY A 192 12.33 -37.42 -5.74
C GLY A 192 13.48 -37.66 -4.75
N ASN A 193 14.22 -38.76 -4.89
CA ASN A 193 15.40 -38.98 -4.06
C ASN A 193 16.51 -37.98 -4.43
N PHE A 194 17.34 -37.62 -3.46
CA PHE A 194 18.47 -36.71 -3.63
C PHE A 194 19.79 -37.40 -3.31
N SER A 195 20.83 -37.10 -4.09
CA SER A 195 22.16 -37.67 -3.89
C SER A 195 23.29 -36.66 -3.98
N PHE A 196 24.19 -36.68 -3.01
CA PHE A 196 25.51 -36.07 -3.08
C PHE A 196 26.56 -37.01 -3.71
N GLY A 197 26.18 -38.25 -4.05
CA GLY A 197 27.08 -39.25 -4.60
C GLY A 197 28.17 -39.62 -3.60
N SER A 198 29.41 -39.70 -4.07
CA SER A 198 30.61 -39.88 -3.24
C SER A 198 31.35 -38.57 -2.97
N TYR A 199 30.70 -37.43 -3.18
CA TYR A 199 31.26 -36.09 -3.02
C TYR A 199 30.84 -35.46 -1.70
N ASN A 200 31.50 -34.36 -1.34
CA ASN A 200 31.17 -33.56 -0.15
C ASN A 200 31.09 -32.06 -0.51
N PRO A 201 30.01 -31.62 -1.20
CA PRO A 201 29.80 -30.21 -1.51
C PRO A 201 29.46 -29.39 -0.26
N ILE A 202 29.51 -28.07 -0.39
CA ILE A 202 29.05 -27.16 0.65
C ILE A 202 27.59 -26.77 0.35
N VAL A 203 26.70 -26.96 1.33
CA VAL A 203 25.31 -26.51 1.27
C VAL A 203 25.04 -25.62 2.47
N ASN A 204 24.89 -24.32 2.20
CA ASN A 204 24.58 -23.29 3.17
C ASN A 204 23.06 -23.04 3.18
N GLY A 205 22.31 -24.08 3.53
CA GLY A 205 20.85 -24.13 3.51
C GLY A 205 20.35 -25.52 3.86
N ASP A 206 19.03 -25.70 3.85
CA ASP A 206 18.39 -26.98 4.09
C ASP A 206 18.29 -27.82 2.82
N VAL A 207 18.23 -29.15 2.96
CA VAL A 207 18.07 -30.08 1.84
C VAL A 207 16.77 -30.84 2.02
N TYR A 208 15.89 -30.75 1.02
CA TYR A 208 14.58 -31.39 1.01
C TYR A 208 14.44 -32.37 -0.16
N ALA A 209 14.07 -33.61 0.15
CA ALA A 209 13.71 -34.63 -0.84
C ALA A 209 12.28 -35.10 -0.58
N SER A 210 11.43 -35.12 -1.61
CA SER A 210 10.01 -35.45 -1.47
C SER A 210 9.73 -36.89 -1.92
N ILE A 211 8.78 -37.54 -1.25
CA ILE A 211 8.23 -38.82 -1.69
C ILE A 211 7.50 -38.59 -3.01
N ASN A 212 7.83 -39.38 -4.04
CA ASN A 212 7.19 -39.31 -5.33
C ASN A 212 6.85 -40.73 -5.84
N PRO A 213 5.62 -41.21 -5.59
CA PRO A 213 5.20 -42.55 -6.00
C PRO A 213 5.22 -42.76 -7.51
N GLY A 214 4.98 -41.71 -8.30
CA GLY A 214 5.02 -41.76 -9.76
C GLY A 214 6.41 -42.04 -10.32
N LEU A 215 7.45 -41.79 -9.52
CA LEU A 215 8.85 -42.09 -9.87
C LEU A 215 9.42 -43.27 -9.07
N GLY A 216 8.66 -43.85 -8.13
CA GLY A 216 9.18 -44.83 -7.17
C GLY A 216 10.18 -44.26 -6.15
N ALA A 217 10.15 -42.94 -5.93
CA ALA A 217 11.08 -42.28 -5.01
C ALA A 217 10.49 -42.19 -3.60
N ALA A 218 11.29 -42.56 -2.59
CA ALA A 218 10.93 -42.49 -1.18
C ALA A 218 11.30 -41.15 -0.51
N GLY A 219 11.86 -40.19 -1.27
CA GLY A 219 12.31 -38.90 -0.74
C GLY A 219 13.56 -39.02 0.12
N THR A 220 14.43 -39.99 -0.17
CA THR A 220 15.66 -40.19 0.60
C THR A 220 16.75 -39.22 0.17
N ILE A 221 17.48 -38.65 1.12
CA ILE A 221 18.72 -37.91 0.89
C ILE A 221 19.90 -38.84 1.19
N SER A 222 20.86 -38.91 0.28
CA SER A 222 22.01 -39.83 0.36
C SER A 222 23.33 -39.13 0.06
N GLY A 223 24.41 -39.63 0.67
CA GLY A 223 25.74 -39.01 0.61
C GLY A 223 25.96 -38.00 1.73
N SER A 224 27.04 -37.21 1.62
CA SER A 224 27.46 -36.25 2.64
C SER A 224 27.57 -34.85 2.05
N ASN A 225 27.33 -33.85 2.87
CA ASN A 225 27.61 -32.44 2.57
C ASN A 225 28.20 -31.77 3.80
N SER A 226 28.86 -30.64 3.58
CA SER A 226 29.33 -29.74 4.64
C SER A 226 28.50 -28.45 4.63
N ASN A 227 28.47 -27.73 5.75
CA ASN A 227 27.77 -26.46 5.89
C ASN A 227 28.74 -25.45 6.53
N ASN A 228 29.00 -24.33 5.84
CA ASN A 228 29.94 -23.30 6.30
C ASN A 228 29.23 -22.13 6.99
N THR A 229 27.90 -22.17 7.09
CA THR A 229 27.04 -21.13 7.67
C THR A 229 26.59 -21.42 9.09
N ILE A 230 27.23 -22.36 9.81
CA ILE A 230 27.07 -22.46 11.27
C ILE A 230 27.99 -21.42 11.93
N VAL A 231 27.59 -20.15 11.83
CA VAL A 231 27.87 -19.05 12.76
C VAL A 231 26.60 -18.22 12.89
#